data_AF-A0AAW7PF75-F1
#
_entry.id   AF-A0AAW7PF75-F1
#
_cell.length_a   1.000
_cell.length_b   1.000
_cell.length_c   1.000
_cell.angle_alpha   90.00
_cell.angle_beta   90.00
_cell.angle_gamma   90.00
#
_symmetry.space_group_name_H-M   'P 1'
#
loop_
_entity.id
_entity.type
_entity.pdbx_description
1 polymer ?
#
loop_
_entity_poly.entity_id
_entity_poly.type
_entity_poly.pdbx_seq_one_letter_code
_entity_poly.pdbx_strand_id
1 'polypeptide(L)'
;MKNEKDIRRLTVIDFFCGAGGFSEGFRRAGYDVLMGIDNWQPAITTHNFNHGLNDNVKSVLDFENIEEINKLPNTDIIIGSPPCQLFSLSNQGGNANKDSGINLIKTFYKVIAVKKFQKNSKLKAWLMENVPNSQNYVQEEYTFEDLDLAEWALSQNLNPKSIAIRSKYNGGILHADDYGAAQSRRRFVSGEITKTGTFPFPDKLEQEKVTLNKLFKNFPSPLDHSSCDFIVDPNYPIEKVSIKDFKDHFYDTGVYQVQWQKARDLKQRHPYMGKMSFPENMDKPSRTIMATQSASTREAILYKSSNSRVGDGEYRLPTVREAACIMGYPLDYQFFGDESTKWRQIGNAVCVQLSFALAIKILELIKFPKLPAKIIDKDINQFKYLDSKKLKEFDNPPTRSEKALFRQFPIKSGNMTVDLTNKVNGESGNWGVVAHAGTGKGFKKIIVSRFNQMEAKSLLKNLVPNLIIELENDRVIKRYSIDQLNQENKRYGFHKDDVSHPYYVINYIRQLIEKYLINYGGDSEIDVCHTNLSQLKDKIPLSQIMSLYLVPVIIYGK
;
A
#
# COMPACT_ATOMS: atom_id res chain seq x y z
N MET A 1 -19.12 7.09 42.22
CA MET A 1 -18.50 6.51 41.01
C MET A 1 -18.14 5.07 41.32
N LYS A 2 -18.57 4.08 40.54
CA LYS A 2 -18.06 2.70 40.70
C LYS A 2 -16.55 2.72 40.44
N ASN A 3 -15.76 2.02 41.24
CA ASN A 3 -14.34 1.85 40.97
C ASN A 3 -14.16 1.27 39.56
N GLU A 4 -13.13 1.70 38.83
CA GLU A 4 -12.84 1.21 37.47
C GLU A 4 -12.68 -0.33 37.42
N LYS A 5 -12.32 -0.94 38.57
CA LYS A 5 -12.22 -2.39 38.79
C LYS A 5 -13.56 -3.14 38.76
N ASP A 6 -14.71 -2.47 38.87
CA ASP A 6 -16.05 -3.10 38.94
C ASP A 6 -16.81 -3.07 37.59
N ILE A 7 -16.21 -2.53 36.52
CA ILE A 7 -16.84 -2.46 35.20
C ILE A 7 -16.60 -3.78 34.45
N ARG A 8 -17.65 -4.60 34.30
CA ARG A 8 -17.59 -5.82 33.49
C ARG A 8 -17.49 -5.47 32.00
N ARG A 9 -16.31 -5.65 31.41
CA ARG A 9 -16.04 -5.46 29.97
C ARG A 9 -16.16 -6.78 29.21
N LEU A 10 -16.48 -6.70 27.93
CA LEU A 10 -16.37 -7.85 27.02
C LEU A 10 -14.91 -8.06 26.65
N THR A 11 -14.49 -9.31 26.54
CA THR A 11 -13.08 -9.63 26.27
C THR A 11 -12.83 -9.94 24.81
N VAL A 12 -11.64 -9.62 24.29
CA VAL A 12 -11.22 -9.92 22.92
C VAL A 12 -9.85 -10.57 22.88
N ILE A 13 -9.68 -11.57 22.01
CA ILE A 13 -8.38 -12.13 21.61
C ILE A 13 -8.14 -11.76 20.14
N ASP A 14 -6.95 -11.26 19.82
CA ASP A 14 -6.56 -10.82 18.48
C ASP A 14 -5.50 -11.76 17.89
N PHE A 15 -5.86 -12.49 16.83
CA PHE A 15 -4.96 -13.36 16.08
C PHE A 15 -4.35 -12.63 14.90
N PHE A 16 -3.06 -12.86 14.64
CA PHE A 16 -2.28 -12.07 13.68
C PHE A 16 -2.32 -10.58 14.05
N CYS A 17 -2.18 -10.29 15.35
CA CYS A 17 -2.52 -8.98 15.90
C CYS A 17 -1.65 -7.86 15.34
N GLY A 18 -0.47 -8.16 14.78
CA GLY A 18 0.47 -7.17 14.33
C GLY A 18 0.74 -6.13 15.44
N ALA A 19 0.78 -4.86 15.06
CA ALA A 19 0.86 -3.74 16.00
C ALA A 19 -0.51 -3.31 16.56
N GLY A 20 -1.51 -4.19 16.61
CA GLY A 20 -2.76 -3.96 17.34
C GLY A 20 -3.74 -2.97 16.72
N GLY A 21 -3.72 -2.76 15.41
CA GLY A 21 -4.72 -1.88 14.77
C GLY A 21 -6.15 -2.43 14.85
N PHE A 22 -6.29 -3.76 14.81
CA PHE A 22 -7.58 -4.43 14.98
C PHE A 22 -8.02 -4.38 16.45
N SER A 23 -7.20 -4.84 17.39
CA SER A 23 -7.47 -4.76 18.83
C SER A 23 -7.68 -3.33 19.36
N GLU A 24 -7.00 -2.31 18.85
CA GLU A 24 -7.18 -0.91 19.27
C GLU A 24 -8.61 -0.42 19.00
N GLY A 25 -9.21 -0.73 17.85
CA GLY A 25 -10.60 -0.37 17.60
C GLY A 25 -11.58 -0.99 18.61
N PHE A 26 -11.33 -2.24 19.02
CA PHE A 26 -12.09 -2.90 20.08
C PHE A 26 -11.86 -2.26 21.45
N ARG A 27 -10.60 -1.98 21.83
CA ARG A 27 -10.29 -1.29 23.09
C ARG A 27 -11.02 0.05 23.17
N ARG A 28 -11.03 0.82 22.07
CA ARG A 28 -11.71 2.11 21.97
C ARG A 28 -13.24 2.00 22.03
N ALA A 29 -13.81 0.88 21.62
CA ALA A 29 -15.23 0.56 21.82
C ALA A 29 -15.56 0.10 23.25
N GLY A 30 -14.57 -0.03 24.13
CA GLY A 30 -14.74 -0.36 25.55
C GLY A 30 -14.52 -1.83 25.90
N TYR A 31 -14.01 -2.63 24.96
CA TYR A 31 -13.61 -4.02 25.19
C TYR A 31 -12.29 -4.09 25.97
N ASP A 32 -12.05 -5.23 26.61
CA ASP A 32 -10.76 -5.57 27.23
C ASP A 32 -10.00 -6.54 26.33
N VAL A 33 -8.83 -6.12 25.85
CA VAL A 33 -7.94 -6.96 25.04
C VAL A 33 -7.20 -7.89 25.98
N LEU A 34 -7.43 -9.20 25.86
CA LEU A 34 -6.83 -10.19 26.77
C LEU A 34 -5.50 -10.73 26.27
N MET A 35 -5.35 -10.86 24.95
CA MET A 35 -4.23 -11.56 24.35
C MET A 35 -4.08 -11.16 22.88
N GLY A 36 -2.85 -10.92 22.45
CA GLY A 36 -2.44 -10.82 21.05
C GLY A 36 -1.59 -12.02 20.63
N ILE A 37 -1.85 -12.58 19.46
CA ILE A 37 -1.11 -13.72 18.90
C ILE A 37 -0.49 -13.28 17.58
N ASP A 38 0.83 -13.29 17.49
CA ASP A 38 1.60 -12.97 16.30
C ASP A 38 2.97 -13.64 16.37
N ASN A 39 3.50 -14.04 15.22
CA ASN A 39 4.79 -14.72 15.12
C ASN A 39 5.97 -13.75 14.95
N TRP A 40 5.72 -12.43 14.95
CA TRP A 40 6.72 -11.40 14.74
C TRP A 40 6.98 -10.60 16.03
N GLN A 41 8.18 -10.78 16.61
CA GLN A 41 8.55 -10.17 17.90
C GLN A 41 8.35 -8.65 17.98
N PRO A 42 8.72 -7.82 16.98
CA PRO A 42 8.45 -6.38 17.02
C PRO A 42 6.96 -6.05 17.14
N ALA A 43 6.09 -6.80 16.44
CA ALA A 43 4.64 -6.64 16.52
C ALA A 43 4.10 -7.00 17.90
N ILE A 44 4.47 -8.16 18.46
CA ILE A 44 4.08 -8.55 19.83
C ILE A 44 4.54 -7.52 20.86
N THR A 45 5.78 -7.04 20.75
CA THR A 45 6.33 -6.03 21.67
C THR A 45 5.51 -4.75 21.62
N THR A 46 5.20 -4.27 20.41
CA THR A 46 4.32 -3.10 20.20
C THR A 46 2.91 -3.32 20.72
N HIS A 47 2.30 -4.48 20.42
CA HIS A 47 0.95 -4.82 20.87
C HIS A 47 0.88 -4.85 22.40
N ASN A 48 1.80 -5.56 23.04
CA ASN A 48 1.89 -5.66 24.50
C ASN A 48 1.99 -4.29 25.17
N PHE A 49 2.88 -3.45 24.68
CA PHE A 49 3.08 -2.11 25.23
C PHE A 49 1.81 -1.26 25.15
N ASN A 50 1.10 -1.29 24.01
CA ASN A 50 -0.08 -0.46 23.83
C ASN A 50 -1.37 -1.05 24.40
N HIS A 51 -1.39 -2.35 24.75
CA HIS A 51 -2.54 -3.05 25.31
C HIS A 51 -2.38 -3.46 26.78
N GLY A 52 -1.22 -3.17 27.40
CA GLY A 52 -0.94 -3.52 28.80
C GLY A 52 -0.83 -5.03 29.02
N LEU A 53 -0.25 -5.73 28.05
CA LEU A 53 -0.11 -7.19 28.02
C LEU A 53 1.36 -7.61 28.13
N ASN A 54 1.58 -8.91 28.31
CA ASN A 54 2.91 -9.52 28.37
C ASN A 54 2.92 -10.87 27.63
N ASP A 55 2.31 -10.88 26.44
CA ASP A 55 2.24 -12.08 25.60
C ASP A 55 3.60 -12.42 24.98
N ASN A 56 3.84 -13.69 24.71
CA ASN A 56 5.03 -14.15 23.98
C ASN A 56 4.70 -14.35 22.50
N VAL A 57 5.75 -14.35 21.66
CA VAL A 57 5.62 -14.70 20.25
C VAL A 57 5.02 -16.10 20.10
N LYS A 58 3.95 -16.19 19.31
CA LYS A 58 3.24 -17.43 19.05
C LYS A 58 2.65 -17.43 17.64
N SER A 59 2.77 -18.54 16.94
CA SER A 59 2.17 -18.72 15.62
C SER A 59 0.73 -19.20 15.75
N VAL A 60 -0.14 -18.81 14.81
CA VAL A 60 -1.47 -19.43 14.70
C VAL A 60 -1.35 -20.95 14.51
N LEU A 61 -0.29 -21.42 13.86
CA LEU A 61 -0.07 -22.83 13.56
C LEU A 61 0.20 -23.66 14.82
N ASP A 62 0.59 -23.02 15.92
CA ASP A 62 0.75 -23.70 17.22
C ASP A 62 -0.60 -24.20 17.76
N PHE A 63 -1.71 -23.68 17.22
CA PHE A 63 -3.07 -24.09 17.55
C PHE A 63 -3.62 -25.19 16.64
N GLU A 64 -2.78 -25.86 15.84
CA GLU A 64 -3.16 -27.11 15.20
C GLU A 64 -3.47 -28.21 16.22
N ASN A 65 -2.78 -28.17 17.37
CA ASN A 65 -3.11 -29.02 18.51
C ASN A 65 -4.29 -28.42 19.31
N ILE A 66 -5.37 -29.20 19.46
CA ILE A 66 -6.57 -28.80 20.21
C ILE A 66 -6.25 -28.51 21.69
N GLU A 67 -5.26 -29.19 22.28
CA GLU A 67 -4.84 -28.90 23.65
C GLU A 67 -4.33 -27.45 23.80
N GLU A 68 -3.64 -26.91 22.79
CA GLU A 68 -3.21 -25.51 22.78
C GLU A 68 -4.40 -24.55 22.63
N ILE A 69 -5.44 -24.94 21.89
CA ILE A 69 -6.69 -24.17 21.79
C ILE A 69 -7.42 -24.14 23.15
N ASN A 70 -7.43 -25.27 23.87
CA ASN A 70 -8.07 -25.38 25.18
C ASN A 70 -7.37 -24.51 26.24
N LYS A 71 -6.05 -24.27 26.11
CA LYS A 71 -5.29 -23.36 26.98
C LYS A 71 -5.65 -21.88 26.77
N LEU A 72 -6.27 -21.52 25.64
CA LEU A 72 -6.72 -20.14 25.42
C LEU A 72 -7.82 -19.75 26.41
N PRO A 73 -7.76 -18.53 26.98
CA PRO A 73 -8.83 -18.04 27.85
C PRO A 73 -10.17 -18.06 27.12
N ASN A 74 -11.25 -18.37 27.84
CA ASN A 74 -12.59 -18.22 27.28
C ASN A 74 -12.83 -16.72 27.05
N THR A 75 -13.26 -16.34 25.84
CA THR A 75 -13.36 -14.93 25.43
C THR A 75 -14.71 -14.63 24.79
N ASP A 76 -15.18 -13.37 24.90
CA ASP A 76 -16.43 -12.93 24.28
C ASP A 76 -16.25 -12.72 22.77
N ILE A 77 -15.06 -12.30 22.33
CA ILE A 77 -14.76 -12.00 20.92
C ILE A 77 -13.43 -12.61 20.50
N ILE A 78 -13.37 -13.12 19.27
CA ILE A 78 -12.13 -13.50 18.58
C ILE A 78 -12.06 -12.70 17.28
N ILE A 79 -10.97 -11.96 17.08
CA ILE A 79 -10.68 -11.27 15.82
C ILE A 79 -9.39 -11.79 15.23
N GLY A 80 -9.20 -11.65 13.92
CA GLY A 80 -7.89 -11.84 13.35
C GLY A 80 -7.73 -11.39 11.91
N SER A 81 -6.49 -11.09 11.52
CA SER A 81 -6.13 -10.59 10.19
C SER A 81 -5.02 -11.43 9.52
N PRO A 82 -5.34 -12.65 9.02
CA PRO A 82 -4.35 -13.54 8.43
C PRO A 82 -3.57 -12.90 7.27
N PRO A 83 -2.24 -13.12 7.16
CA PRO A 83 -1.41 -12.45 6.17
C PRO A 83 -1.79 -12.83 4.73
N CYS A 84 -2.01 -11.83 3.88
CA CYS A 84 -2.43 -12.05 2.49
C CYS A 84 -1.29 -12.46 1.53
N GLN A 85 -0.03 -12.24 1.87
CA GLN A 85 1.10 -12.36 0.92
C GLN A 85 1.24 -13.75 0.28
N LEU A 86 0.67 -14.78 0.91
CA LEU A 86 0.66 -16.17 0.46
C LEU A 86 -0.44 -16.48 -0.57
N PHE A 87 -1.47 -15.62 -0.67
CA PHE A 87 -2.58 -15.77 -1.62
C PHE A 87 -2.37 -14.98 -2.91
N SER A 88 -1.51 -13.96 -2.89
CA SER A 88 -1.23 -13.16 -4.08
C SER A 88 -0.34 -13.93 -5.05
N LEU A 89 -0.93 -14.28 -6.20
CA LEU A 89 -0.23 -14.62 -7.44
C LEU A 89 0.83 -13.56 -7.77
N SER A 90 2.05 -13.73 -7.25
CA SER A 90 3.26 -13.19 -7.86
C SER A 90 3.78 -14.20 -8.88
N ASN A 91 3.00 -14.42 -9.94
CA ASN A 91 3.51 -15.05 -11.16
C ASN A 91 4.50 -14.07 -11.81
N GLN A 92 5.75 -14.07 -11.35
CA GLN A 92 6.97 -13.72 -12.11
C GLN A 92 8.29 -13.92 -11.33
N GLY A 93 8.26 -14.36 -10.06
CA GLY A 93 9.49 -14.66 -9.31
C GLY A 93 9.22 -15.63 -8.17
N GLY A 94 8.92 -16.89 -8.52
CA GLY A 94 8.40 -17.94 -7.64
C GLY A 94 9.03 -17.99 -6.24
N ASN A 95 8.15 -18.21 -5.24
CA ASN A 95 8.43 -18.83 -3.92
C ASN A 95 7.24 -18.70 -2.92
N ALA A 96 6.11 -18.06 -3.27
CA ALA A 96 4.93 -18.05 -2.39
C ALA A 96 4.09 -19.32 -2.58
N ASN A 97 4.11 -20.22 -1.59
CA ASN A 97 3.30 -21.44 -1.58
C ASN A 97 1.87 -21.12 -1.11
N LYS A 98 0.89 -21.20 -2.02
CA LYS A 98 -0.53 -20.90 -1.74
C LYS A 98 -1.11 -21.73 -0.60
N ASP A 99 -0.63 -22.96 -0.45
CA ASP A 99 -1.12 -23.92 0.55
C ASP A 99 -0.84 -23.44 1.97
N SER A 100 0.28 -22.73 2.17
CA SER A 100 0.66 -22.18 3.47
C SER A 100 -0.28 -21.08 3.96
N GLY A 101 -0.80 -20.23 3.06
CA GLY A 101 -1.75 -19.17 3.40
C GLY A 101 -3.11 -19.75 3.80
N ILE A 102 -3.60 -20.70 3.01
CA ILE A 102 -4.86 -21.40 3.28
C ILE A 102 -4.78 -22.10 4.64
N ASN A 103 -3.63 -22.71 4.96
CA ASN A 103 -3.43 -23.36 6.25
C ASN A 103 -3.61 -22.38 7.42
N LEU A 104 -2.99 -21.19 7.39
CA LEU A 104 -3.16 -20.18 8.44
C LEU A 104 -4.63 -19.80 8.69
N ILE A 105 -5.42 -19.66 7.61
CA ILE A 105 -6.86 -19.37 7.72
C ILE A 105 -7.62 -20.56 8.31
N LYS A 106 -7.32 -21.78 7.85
CA LYS A 106 -7.94 -23.01 8.38
C LYS A 106 -7.65 -23.17 9.86
N THR A 107 -6.41 -22.99 10.32
CA THR A 107 -6.07 -23.07 11.75
C THR A 107 -6.79 -21.99 12.57
N PHE A 108 -6.92 -20.77 12.05
CA PHE A 108 -7.70 -19.73 12.70
C PHE A 108 -9.18 -20.10 12.82
N TYR A 109 -9.78 -20.63 11.76
CA TYR A 109 -11.15 -21.14 11.75
C TYR A 109 -11.35 -22.34 12.67
N LYS A 110 -10.35 -23.23 12.77
CA LYS A 110 -10.31 -24.34 13.74
C LYS A 110 -10.38 -23.83 15.17
N VAL A 111 -9.59 -22.81 15.52
CA VAL A 111 -9.67 -22.13 16.83
C VAL A 111 -11.08 -21.59 17.08
N ILE A 112 -11.64 -20.83 16.13
CA ILE A 112 -12.98 -20.26 16.28
C ILE A 112 -14.02 -21.36 16.47
N ALA A 113 -13.98 -22.43 15.66
CA ALA A 113 -14.91 -23.56 15.77
C ALA A 113 -14.84 -24.21 17.16
N VAL A 114 -13.65 -24.52 17.65
CA VAL A 114 -13.47 -25.08 18.99
C VAL A 114 -14.00 -24.12 20.07
N LYS A 115 -13.62 -22.84 20.05
CA LYS A 115 -14.06 -21.86 21.06
C LYS A 115 -15.55 -21.53 20.97
N LYS A 116 -16.17 -21.62 19.79
CA LYS A 116 -17.60 -21.41 19.59
C LYS A 116 -18.44 -22.56 20.14
N PHE A 117 -18.02 -23.80 19.92
CA PHE A 117 -18.81 -24.99 20.22
C PHE A 117 -18.38 -25.76 21.47
N GLN A 118 -17.28 -25.39 22.13
CA GLN A 118 -16.90 -25.96 23.44
C GLN A 118 -18.00 -25.73 24.49
N LYS A 119 -18.09 -26.65 25.46
CA LYS A 119 -18.97 -26.50 26.62
C LYS A 119 -18.70 -25.19 27.36
N ASN A 120 -19.76 -24.50 27.79
CA ASN A 120 -19.70 -23.20 28.46
C ASN A 120 -18.98 -22.10 27.66
N SER A 121 -19.00 -22.17 26.32
CA SER A 121 -18.51 -21.07 25.50
C SER A 121 -19.23 -19.76 25.85
N LYS A 122 -18.46 -18.67 25.97
CA LYS A 122 -19.02 -17.31 26.03
C LYS A 122 -18.81 -16.52 24.75
N LEU A 123 -18.33 -17.16 23.68
CA LEU A 123 -18.04 -16.48 22.42
C LEU A 123 -19.33 -15.89 21.82
N LYS A 124 -19.38 -14.56 21.69
CA LYS A 124 -20.52 -13.80 21.20
C LYS A 124 -20.37 -13.40 19.73
N ALA A 125 -19.13 -13.19 19.28
CA ALA A 125 -18.84 -12.87 17.90
C ALA A 125 -17.42 -13.29 17.53
N TRP A 126 -17.18 -13.46 16.23
CA TRP A 126 -15.83 -13.52 15.69
C TRP A 126 -15.75 -12.77 14.37
N LEU A 127 -14.58 -12.25 14.03
CA LEU A 127 -14.32 -11.55 12.77
C LEU A 127 -12.98 -11.98 12.18
N MET A 128 -12.92 -12.08 10.86
CA MET A 128 -11.69 -12.17 10.07
C MET A 128 -11.59 -10.96 9.15
N GLU A 129 -10.44 -10.29 9.14
CA GLU A 129 -10.11 -9.27 8.15
C GLU A 129 -9.05 -9.80 7.17
N ASN A 130 -9.15 -9.39 5.90
CA ASN A 130 -8.11 -9.65 4.90
C ASN A 130 -8.26 -8.70 3.69
N VAL A 131 -7.36 -8.76 2.71
CA VAL A 131 -7.46 -7.93 1.49
C VAL A 131 -8.61 -8.42 0.59
N PRO A 132 -9.18 -7.57 -0.29
CA PRO A 132 -10.38 -7.92 -1.05
C PRO A 132 -10.30 -9.21 -1.89
N ASN A 133 -9.13 -9.51 -2.48
CA ASN A 133 -8.97 -10.70 -3.30
C ASN A 133 -8.97 -12.01 -2.48
N SER A 134 -8.80 -11.95 -1.15
CA SER A 134 -8.83 -13.13 -0.29
C SER A 134 -10.17 -13.86 -0.34
N GLN A 135 -11.26 -13.14 -0.64
CA GLN A 135 -12.62 -13.70 -0.76
C GLN A 135 -12.68 -14.83 -1.80
N ASN A 136 -11.81 -14.79 -2.83
CA ASN A 136 -11.75 -15.82 -3.87
C ASN A 136 -11.05 -17.11 -3.42
N TYR A 137 -10.36 -17.11 -2.28
CA TYR A 137 -9.57 -18.25 -1.79
C TYR A 137 -10.16 -18.92 -0.54
N VAL A 138 -11.19 -18.32 0.07
CA VAL A 138 -11.91 -18.93 1.19
C VAL A 138 -13.13 -19.71 0.70
N GLN A 139 -13.48 -20.79 1.39
CA GLN A 139 -14.69 -21.55 1.11
C GLN A 139 -15.93 -20.80 1.60
N GLU A 140 -17.09 -21.14 1.05
CA GLU A 140 -18.37 -20.60 1.46
C GLU A 140 -18.65 -20.96 2.92
N GLU A 141 -18.47 -22.23 3.23
CA GLU A 141 -18.67 -22.84 4.53
C GLU A 141 -17.55 -23.86 4.80
N TYR A 142 -17.26 -24.10 6.07
CA TYR A 142 -16.36 -25.16 6.52
C TYR A 142 -17.10 -26.01 7.56
N THR A 143 -17.13 -27.32 7.35
CA THR A 143 -17.59 -28.29 8.34
C THR A 143 -16.51 -28.52 9.41
N PHE A 144 -16.83 -29.25 10.49
CA PHE A 144 -15.79 -29.67 11.44
C PHE A 144 -14.77 -30.61 10.76
N GLU A 145 -15.22 -31.46 9.84
CA GLU A 145 -14.34 -32.33 9.06
C GLU A 145 -13.37 -31.53 8.18
N ASP A 146 -13.82 -30.46 7.52
CA ASP A 146 -12.95 -29.58 6.68
C ASP A 146 -11.84 -28.86 7.46
N LEU A 147 -12.00 -28.76 8.78
CA LEU A 147 -11.11 -28.11 9.74
C LEU A 147 -10.32 -29.12 10.60
N ASP A 148 -10.32 -30.39 10.23
CA ASP A 148 -9.64 -31.47 10.96
C ASP A 148 -10.12 -31.58 12.44
N LEU A 149 -11.43 -31.41 12.65
CA LEU A 149 -12.11 -31.46 13.95
C LEU A 149 -13.14 -32.59 14.06
N ALA A 150 -13.08 -33.62 13.20
CA ALA A 150 -14.07 -34.70 13.22
C ALA A 150 -14.15 -35.44 14.57
N GLU A 151 -13.00 -35.89 15.10
CA GLU A 151 -12.94 -36.57 16.40
C GLU A 151 -13.35 -35.65 17.55
N TRP A 152 -12.90 -34.39 17.50
CA TRP A 152 -13.27 -33.40 18.50
C TRP A 152 -14.78 -33.13 18.49
N ALA A 153 -15.40 -32.98 17.33
CA ALA A 153 -16.83 -32.78 17.20
C ALA A 153 -17.62 -33.96 17.81
N LEU A 154 -17.21 -35.20 17.53
CA LEU A 154 -17.80 -36.38 18.16
C LEU A 154 -17.68 -36.35 19.68
N SER A 155 -16.52 -35.94 20.22
CA SER A 155 -16.31 -35.79 21.68
C SER A 155 -17.23 -34.75 22.33
N GLN A 156 -17.72 -33.77 21.55
CA GLN A 156 -18.67 -32.75 21.98
C GLN A 156 -20.14 -33.11 21.68
N ASN A 157 -20.42 -34.33 21.20
CA ASN A 157 -21.75 -34.77 20.70
C ASN A 157 -22.26 -33.92 19.52
N LEU A 158 -21.36 -33.52 18.62
CA LEU A 158 -21.67 -32.79 17.39
C LEU A 158 -21.44 -33.69 16.18
N ASN A 159 -22.14 -33.41 15.07
CA ASN A 159 -21.93 -34.12 13.82
C ASN A 159 -20.72 -33.50 13.06
N PRO A 160 -19.68 -34.28 12.71
CA PRO A 160 -18.51 -33.80 11.96
C PRO A 160 -18.83 -33.05 10.66
N LYS A 161 -19.95 -33.40 10.01
CA LYS A 161 -20.40 -32.80 8.75
C LYS A 161 -21.24 -31.53 8.95
N SER A 162 -21.51 -31.13 10.20
CA SER A 162 -22.18 -29.87 10.48
C SER A 162 -21.27 -28.68 10.17
N ILE A 163 -21.89 -27.60 9.67
CA ILE A 163 -21.21 -26.34 9.37
C ILE A 163 -20.68 -25.71 10.66
N ALA A 164 -19.36 -25.57 10.75
CA ALA A 164 -18.67 -24.91 11.86
C ALA A 164 -18.54 -23.40 11.61
N ILE A 165 -18.14 -23.03 10.38
CA ILE A 165 -17.82 -21.66 9.98
C ILE A 165 -18.53 -21.31 8.66
N ARG A 166 -19.18 -20.14 8.64
CA ARG A 166 -19.66 -19.47 7.41
C ARG A 166 -18.71 -18.33 7.09
N SER A 167 -18.11 -18.33 5.91
CA SER A 167 -16.98 -17.44 5.59
C SER A 167 -17.25 -16.54 4.37
N LYS A 168 -17.16 -17.06 3.15
CA LYS A 168 -17.07 -16.24 1.91
C LYS A 168 -18.18 -15.21 1.72
N TYR A 169 -19.42 -15.58 2.07
CA TYR A 169 -20.62 -14.75 1.91
C TYR A 169 -21.22 -14.29 3.24
N ASN A 170 -20.59 -14.61 4.38
CA ASN A 170 -20.99 -14.09 5.68
C ASN A 170 -20.12 -12.89 6.04
N GLY A 171 -20.26 -11.83 5.24
CA GLY A 171 -19.35 -10.69 5.23
C GLY A 171 -19.35 -9.95 3.90
N GLY A 172 -18.35 -9.11 3.68
CA GLY A 172 -18.24 -8.35 2.43
C GLY A 172 -16.99 -7.48 2.32
N ILE A 173 -16.89 -6.73 1.22
CA ILE A 173 -15.83 -5.75 1.02
C ILE A 173 -16.22 -4.42 1.66
N LEU A 174 -15.52 -4.05 2.73
CA LEU A 174 -15.71 -2.80 3.45
C LEU A 174 -14.63 -1.78 3.06
N HIS A 175 -14.99 -0.50 3.09
CA HIS A 175 -14.13 0.63 2.77
C HIS A 175 -13.86 1.41 4.06
N ALA A 176 -12.61 1.48 4.52
CA ALA A 176 -12.28 2.08 5.82
C ALA A 176 -12.68 3.56 5.93
N ASP A 177 -12.63 4.30 4.81
CA ASP A 177 -13.03 5.70 4.70
C ASP A 177 -14.54 5.92 4.84
N ASP A 178 -15.37 4.89 4.65
CA ASP A 178 -16.81 4.97 4.94
C ASP A 178 -17.09 4.97 6.46
N TYR A 179 -16.08 4.66 7.29
CA TYR A 179 -16.17 4.60 8.75
C TYR A 179 -15.29 5.65 9.46
N GLY A 180 -14.79 6.64 8.72
CA GLY A 180 -14.05 7.78 9.29
C GLY A 180 -12.53 7.63 9.28
N ALA A 181 -11.95 6.58 8.68
CA ALA A 181 -10.52 6.55 8.44
C ALA A 181 -10.13 7.56 7.34
N ALA A 182 -9.00 8.24 7.50
CA ALA A 182 -8.47 9.17 6.51
C ALA A 182 -7.77 8.47 5.32
N GLN A 183 -8.24 7.28 4.95
CA GLN A 183 -7.62 6.42 3.94
C GLN A 183 -8.65 5.59 3.19
N SER A 184 -8.62 5.64 1.86
CA SER A 184 -9.42 4.77 1.00
C SER A 184 -8.79 3.37 0.92
N ARG A 185 -9.06 2.54 1.93
CA ARG A 185 -8.56 1.17 2.09
C ARG A 185 -9.72 0.17 2.08
N ARG A 186 -9.73 -0.72 1.07
CA ARG A 186 -10.74 -1.78 0.91
C ARG A 186 -10.27 -3.07 1.58
N ARG A 187 -11.17 -3.77 2.28
CA ARG A 187 -10.91 -5.03 2.98
C ARG A 187 -12.06 -6.00 2.88
N PHE A 188 -11.76 -7.27 2.67
CA PHE A 188 -12.71 -8.34 2.90
C PHE A 188 -12.80 -8.59 4.39
N VAL A 189 -14.01 -8.56 4.94
CA VAL A 189 -14.27 -8.89 6.33
C VAL A 189 -15.37 -9.94 6.36
N SER A 190 -15.14 -11.03 7.10
CA SER A 190 -16.12 -12.08 7.37
C SER A 190 -16.24 -12.34 8.86
N GLY A 191 -17.29 -13.03 9.28
CA GLY A 191 -17.56 -13.25 10.69
C GLY A 191 -19.03 -13.42 11.00
N GLU A 192 -19.36 -13.52 12.28
CA GLU A 192 -20.75 -13.61 12.71
C GLU A 192 -20.95 -13.18 14.17
N ILE A 193 -22.17 -12.78 14.50
CA ILE A 193 -22.69 -12.88 15.86
C ILE A 193 -23.10 -14.34 16.09
N THR A 194 -22.49 -15.02 17.05
CA THR A 194 -22.63 -16.49 17.21
C THR A 194 -24.06 -16.93 17.44
N LYS A 195 -24.87 -16.11 18.10
CA LYS A 195 -26.29 -16.38 18.38
C LYS A 195 -27.17 -16.34 17.12
N THR A 196 -26.85 -15.51 16.14
CA THR A 196 -27.68 -15.32 14.93
C THR A 196 -27.05 -15.95 13.70
N GLY A 197 -25.75 -16.23 13.71
CA GLY A 197 -24.98 -16.70 12.55
C GLY A 197 -24.79 -15.63 11.47
N THR A 198 -25.12 -14.37 11.74
CA THR A 198 -25.09 -13.28 10.75
C THR A 198 -23.93 -12.32 10.99
N PHE A 199 -23.32 -11.84 9.90
CA PHE A 199 -22.27 -10.82 9.96
C PHE A 199 -22.77 -9.47 10.53
N PRO A 200 -22.02 -8.82 11.44
CA PRO A 200 -22.39 -7.52 12.00
C PRO A 200 -21.99 -6.37 11.07
N PHE A 201 -22.74 -6.14 9.99
CA PHE A 201 -22.48 -5.04 9.06
C PHE A 201 -22.54 -3.67 9.77
N PRO A 202 -21.42 -2.93 9.88
CA PRO A 202 -21.41 -1.64 10.54
C PRO A 202 -22.09 -0.57 9.70
N ASP A 203 -22.72 0.39 10.36
CA ASP A 203 -23.35 1.52 9.69
C ASP A 203 -22.28 2.48 9.16
N LYS A 204 -22.46 2.94 7.92
CA LYS A 204 -21.58 3.93 7.31
C LYS A 204 -21.84 5.30 7.90
N LEU A 205 -20.79 6.12 8.00
CA LEU A 205 -20.97 7.51 8.38
C LEU A 205 -21.56 8.31 7.21
N GLU A 206 -22.56 9.13 7.48
CA GLU A 206 -23.18 10.02 6.46
C GLU A 206 -22.36 11.28 6.18
N GLN A 207 -21.34 11.55 7.00
CA GLN A 207 -20.48 12.73 6.87
C GLN A 207 -19.49 12.61 5.70
N GLU A 208 -18.94 13.76 5.29
CA GLU A 208 -17.85 13.79 4.31
C GLU A 208 -16.63 12.97 4.75
N LYS A 209 -16.00 12.32 3.77
CA LYS A 209 -14.79 11.52 4.00
C LYS A 209 -13.67 12.38 4.57
N VAL A 210 -12.93 11.83 5.53
CA VAL A 210 -11.81 12.55 6.16
C VAL A 210 -10.67 12.70 5.16
N THR A 211 -10.39 13.94 4.78
CA THR A 211 -9.30 14.29 3.86
C THR A 211 -7.97 14.44 4.61
N LEU A 212 -6.86 14.34 3.89
CA LEU A 212 -5.54 14.61 4.45
C LEU A 212 -5.41 16.05 4.97
N ASN A 213 -6.01 17.03 4.29
CA ASN A 213 -6.07 18.42 4.75
C ASN A 213 -6.81 18.54 6.09
N LYS A 214 -7.93 17.83 6.26
CA LYS A 214 -8.66 17.80 7.53
C LYS A 214 -7.82 17.14 8.63
N LEU A 215 -7.17 16.02 8.31
CA LEU A 215 -6.36 15.24 9.26
C LEU A 215 -5.14 16.03 9.75
N PHE A 216 -4.43 16.71 8.84
CA PHE A 216 -3.16 17.36 9.14
C PHE A 216 -3.26 18.88 9.34
N LYS A 217 -4.46 19.46 9.37
CA LYS A 217 -4.69 20.91 9.48
C LYS A 217 -3.88 21.59 10.58
N ASN A 218 -3.81 20.94 11.75
CA ASN A 218 -3.10 21.43 12.94
C ASN A 218 -1.92 20.54 13.33
N PHE A 219 -1.46 19.67 12.43
CA PHE A 219 -0.27 18.85 12.68
C PHE A 219 0.97 19.72 12.52
N PRO A 220 1.97 19.62 13.42
CA PRO A 220 3.23 20.33 13.23
C PRO A 220 3.93 19.85 11.96
N SER A 221 4.86 20.67 11.46
CA SER A 221 5.76 20.24 10.38
C SER A 221 6.79 19.25 10.94
N PRO A 222 7.18 18.18 10.22
CA PRO A 222 8.20 17.24 10.67
C PRO A 222 9.56 17.85 11.01
N LEU A 223 9.84 19.06 10.50
CA LEU A 223 11.11 19.77 10.70
C LEU A 223 10.96 21.00 11.59
N ASP A 224 9.75 21.23 12.10
CA ASP A 224 9.46 22.29 13.04
C ASP A 224 9.16 21.67 14.42
N HIS A 225 10.11 21.84 15.33
CA HIS A 225 9.98 21.35 16.70
C HIS A 225 9.20 22.32 17.62
N SER A 226 8.61 23.38 17.07
CA SER A 226 8.04 24.49 17.84
C SER A 226 6.60 24.84 17.44
N SER A 227 5.73 24.99 18.45
CA SER A 227 4.75 26.10 18.58
C SER A 227 3.63 25.86 19.61
N CYS A 228 3.52 24.66 20.22
CA CYS A 228 2.46 24.38 21.19
C CYS A 228 2.90 23.38 22.27
N ASP A 229 2.31 23.49 23.47
CA ASP A 229 2.56 22.56 24.58
C ASP A 229 1.90 21.19 24.35
N PHE A 230 0.78 21.17 23.62
CA PHE A 230 -0.02 19.99 23.35
C PHE A 230 -0.54 19.97 21.91
N ILE A 231 -0.70 18.77 21.37
CA ILE A 231 -1.34 18.50 20.09
C ILE A 231 -2.65 17.76 20.36
N VAL A 232 -3.74 18.24 19.78
CA VAL A 232 -5.03 17.54 19.79
C VAL A 232 -5.01 16.43 18.75
N ASP A 233 -5.45 15.23 19.13
CA ASP A 233 -5.52 14.11 18.21
C ASP A 233 -6.61 14.36 17.14
N PRO A 234 -6.26 14.38 15.84
CA PRO A 234 -7.23 14.69 14.78
C PRO A 234 -8.24 13.55 14.55
N ASN A 235 -7.91 12.31 14.94
CA ASN A 235 -8.84 11.19 14.92
C ASN A 235 -9.71 11.16 16.18
N TYR A 236 -9.19 11.70 17.30
CA TYR A 236 -9.85 11.69 18.61
C TYR A 236 -9.83 13.08 19.27
N PRO A 237 -10.69 14.03 18.85
CA PRO A 237 -10.57 15.45 19.22
C PRO A 237 -10.68 15.79 20.71
N ILE A 238 -11.08 14.84 21.56
CA ILE A 238 -11.11 14.98 23.02
C ILE A 238 -9.76 14.65 23.68
N GLU A 239 -8.84 14.04 22.93
CA GLU A 239 -7.54 13.59 23.41
C GLU A 239 -6.46 14.57 22.98
N LYS A 240 -5.47 14.76 23.85
CA LYS A 240 -4.31 15.62 23.61
C LYS A 240 -3.05 14.94 24.10
N VAL A 241 -1.95 15.13 23.37
CA VAL A 241 -0.64 14.62 23.71
C VAL A 241 0.32 15.79 23.90
N SER A 242 1.13 15.74 24.95
CA SER A 242 2.20 16.71 25.16
C SER A 242 3.17 16.67 23.99
N ILE A 243 3.63 17.83 23.53
CA ILE A 243 4.61 17.92 22.43
C ILE A 243 5.88 17.10 22.71
N LYS A 244 6.24 16.93 23.98
CA LYS A 244 7.40 16.13 24.42
C LYS A 244 7.21 14.64 24.18
N ASP A 245 5.96 14.16 24.23
CA ASP A 245 5.57 12.75 24.10
C ASP A 245 5.08 12.43 22.67
N PHE A 246 4.97 13.46 21.82
CA PHE A 246 4.68 13.31 20.41
C PHE A 246 5.95 12.88 19.66
N LYS A 247 6.11 11.56 19.51
CA LYS A 247 7.31 10.93 18.95
C LYS A 247 7.09 10.35 17.56
N ASP A 248 8.21 10.03 16.91
CA ASP A 248 8.31 9.49 15.55
C ASP A 248 7.69 10.41 14.49
N HIS A 249 7.76 11.72 14.75
CA HIS A 249 7.27 12.75 13.84
C HIS A 249 8.36 13.74 13.44
N PHE A 250 9.26 14.10 14.34
CA PHE A 250 10.17 15.22 14.11
C PHE A 250 11.51 14.78 13.50
N TYR A 251 11.49 14.36 12.23
CA TYR A 251 12.70 13.97 11.50
C TYR A 251 12.55 14.13 9.98
N ASP A 252 13.68 14.22 9.29
CA ASP A 252 13.73 14.47 7.85
C ASP A 252 13.51 13.20 7.01
N THR A 253 12.31 13.08 6.45
CA THR A 253 11.92 11.98 5.54
C THR A 253 12.14 12.31 4.06
N GLY A 254 12.97 13.31 3.75
CA GLY A 254 13.34 13.68 2.39
C GLY A 254 13.87 12.49 1.57
N VAL A 255 13.53 12.46 0.29
CA VAL A 255 13.92 11.37 -0.62
C VAL A 255 14.77 11.89 -1.78
N TYR A 256 15.60 11.02 -2.33
CA TYR A 256 16.45 11.37 -3.48
C TYR A 256 15.60 11.78 -4.68
N GLN A 257 16.10 12.72 -5.46
CA GLN A 257 15.47 13.28 -6.66
C GLN A 257 14.96 12.19 -7.59
N VAL A 258 15.85 11.28 -7.91
CA VAL A 258 15.59 10.12 -8.76
C VAL A 258 14.46 9.22 -8.22
N GLN A 259 14.34 9.05 -6.90
CA GLN A 259 13.28 8.22 -6.33
C GLN A 259 11.91 8.87 -6.59
N TRP A 260 11.73 10.13 -6.19
CA TRP A 260 10.45 10.80 -6.36
C TRP A 260 10.12 11.07 -7.82
N GLN A 261 11.10 11.30 -8.69
CA GLN A 261 10.88 11.41 -10.14
C GLN A 261 10.33 10.11 -10.72
N LYS A 262 10.92 8.98 -10.32
CA LYS A 262 10.45 7.66 -10.74
C LYS A 262 9.03 7.39 -10.24
N ALA A 263 8.71 7.72 -8.99
CA ALA A 263 7.35 7.62 -8.48
C ALA A 263 6.36 8.52 -9.25
N ARG A 264 6.71 9.80 -9.47
CA ARG A 264 5.93 10.74 -10.28
C ARG A 264 5.61 10.15 -11.65
N ASP A 265 6.60 9.58 -12.31
CA ASP A 265 6.44 9.10 -13.67
C ASP A 265 5.58 7.84 -13.74
N LEU A 266 5.74 6.93 -12.77
CA LEU A 266 4.84 5.79 -12.61
C LEU A 266 3.40 6.21 -12.26
N LYS A 267 3.19 7.37 -11.64
CA LYS A 267 1.87 7.91 -11.30
C LYS A 267 1.22 8.68 -12.46
N GLN A 268 1.98 9.53 -13.12
CA GLN A 268 1.49 10.49 -14.11
C GLN A 268 1.56 9.98 -15.54
N ARG A 269 2.52 9.09 -15.82
CA ARG A 269 2.90 8.71 -17.18
C ARG A 269 2.87 7.20 -17.45
N HIS A 270 2.38 6.38 -16.52
CA HIS A 270 2.36 4.92 -16.67
C HIS A 270 1.85 4.47 -18.06
N PRO A 271 2.50 3.49 -18.73
CA PRO A 271 2.18 3.18 -20.13
C PRO A 271 0.72 2.81 -20.38
N TYR A 272 0.13 2.00 -19.49
CA TYR A 272 -1.25 1.49 -19.65
C TYR A 272 -2.15 1.69 -18.41
N MET A 273 -1.64 2.29 -17.33
CA MET A 273 -2.46 2.59 -16.14
C MET A 273 -2.88 4.06 -16.15
N GLY A 274 -4.03 4.34 -15.50
CA GLY A 274 -4.53 5.69 -15.32
C GLY A 274 -3.62 6.58 -14.46
N LYS A 275 -3.81 7.89 -14.58
CA LYS A 275 -3.08 8.90 -13.78
C LYS A 275 -3.41 8.75 -12.29
N MET A 276 -2.42 9.02 -11.46
CA MET A 276 -2.52 9.07 -10.00
C MET A 276 -1.86 10.37 -9.51
N SER A 277 -2.37 10.95 -8.43
CA SER A 277 -1.86 12.22 -7.91
C SER A 277 -0.37 12.13 -7.52
N PHE A 278 0.38 13.17 -7.87
CA PHE A 278 1.74 13.44 -7.43
C PHE A 278 1.93 14.97 -7.30
N PRO A 279 2.30 15.52 -6.13
CA PRO A 279 2.29 14.84 -4.82
C PRO A 279 0.88 14.35 -4.45
N GLU A 280 0.70 13.77 -3.25
CA GLU A 280 -0.62 13.35 -2.82
C GLU A 280 -1.66 14.49 -2.86
N ASN A 281 -2.90 14.13 -3.19
CA ASN A 281 -4.02 15.07 -3.18
C ASN A 281 -4.50 15.25 -1.74
N MET A 282 -4.31 16.44 -1.18
CA MET A 282 -4.63 16.72 0.22
C MET A 282 -6.14 16.85 0.47
N ASP A 283 -6.95 17.10 -0.57
CA ASP A 283 -8.41 17.22 -0.49
C ASP A 283 -9.13 15.86 -0.59
N LYS A 284 -8.37 14.75 -0.52
CA LYS A 284 -8.91 13.39 -0.54
C LYS A 284 -8.36 12.59 0.64
N PRO A 285 -9.03 11.49 1.03
CA PRO A 285 -8.42 10.49 1.88
C PRO A 285 -7.11 9.97 1.27
N SER A 286 -6.18 9.56 2.11
CA SER A 286 -4.95 8.92 1.67
C SER A 286 -5.24 7.69 0.81
N ARG A 287 -4.36 7.41 -0.15
CA ARG A 287 -4.28 6.08 -0.75
C ARG A 287 -3.76 5.07 0.28
N THR A 288 -3.88 3.79 -0.05
CA THR A 288 -3.52 2.70 0.86
C THR A 288 -2.06 2.78 1.33
N ILE A 289 -1.84 2.88 2.64
CA ILE A 289 -0.50 2.75 3.24
C ILE A 289 -0.05 1.29 3.09
N MET A 290 1.09 1.09 2.42
CA MET A 290 1.68 -0.23 2.16
C MET A 290 2.66 -0.62 3.26
N ALA A 291 2.79 -1.93 3.54
CA ALA A 291 3.76 -2.45 4.51
C ALA A 291 5.23 -2.24 4.08
N THR A 292 5.49 -2.16 2.78
CA THR A 292 6.81 -1.80 2.26
C THR A 292 6.87 -0.30 2.01
N GLN A 293 7.73 0.39 2.76
CA GLN A 293 8.02 1.80 2.51
C GLN A 293 8.77 1.93 1.18
N SER A 294 8.25 2.74 0.25
CA SER A 294 8.94 3.01 -1.00
C SER A 294 8.73 4.44 -1.45
N ALA A 295 9.81 5.04 -1.95
CA ALA A 295 9.81 6.35 -2.58
C ALA A 295 9.84 6.27 -4.12
N SER A 296 9.86 5.07 -4.71
CA SER A 296 10.15 4.89 -6.15
C SER A 296 9.16 3.97 -6.89
N THR A 297 8.04 3.63 -6.26
CA THR A 297 6.94 2.86 -6.85
C THR A 297 5.78 3.77 -7.23
N ARG A 298 4.81 3.24 -7.98
CA ARG A 298 3.57 3.96 -8.30
C ARG A 298 2.75 4.24 -7.04
N GLU A 299 2.81 3.31 -6.10
CA GLU A 299 2.08 3.31 -4.85
C GLU A 299 2.66 4.29 -3.83
N ALA A 300 3.93 4.69 -3.96
CA ALA A 300 4.65 5.61 -3.07
C ALA A 300 3.79 6.82 -2.68
N ILE A 301 3.73 7.11 -1.38
CA ILE A 301 3.02 8.27 -0.83
C ILE A 301 4.06 9.35 -0.63
N LEU A 302 3.92 10.48 -1.32
CA LEU A 302 4.91 11.54 -1.33
C LEU A 302 4.24 12.90 -1.15
N TYR A 303 4.77 13.67 -0.22
CA TYR A 303 4.37 15.06 0.04
C TYR A 303 5.47 15.99 -0.45
N LYS A 304 5.09 17.23 -0.79
CA LYS A 304 6.09 18.29 -0.96
C LYS A 304 6.74 18.56 0.40
N SER A 305 8.07 18.64 0.42
CA SER A 305 8.80 18.96 1.65
C SER A 305 8.57 20.42 2.06
N SER A 306 8.50 20.68 3.36
CA SER A 306 8.40 22.04 3.92
C SER A 306 9.70 22.83 3.85
N ASN A 307 10.84 22.15 3.62
CA ASN A 307 12.18 22.76 3.64
C ASN A 307 12.62 23.49 2.35
N SER A 308 11.70 23.82 1.44
CA SER A 308 11.96 24.55 0.19
C SER A 308 13.18 24.07 -0.63
N ARG A 309 13.51 22.77 -0.56
CA ARG A 309 14.60 22.15 -1.34
C ARG A 309 14.20 22.00 -2.81
N VAL A 310 15.19 22.01 -3.70
CA VAL A 310 15.04 21.68 -5.12
C VAL A 310 15.87 20.44 -5.42
N GLY A 311 15.28 19.43 -6.07
CA GLY A 311 15.96 18.16 -6.32
C GLY A 311 15.88 17.20 -5.12
N ASP A 312 17.02 16.89 -4.51
CA ASP A 312 17.08 15.98 -3.37
C ASP A 312 16.36 16.58 -2.15
N GLY A 313 15.47 15.78 -1.54
CA GLY A 313 14.65 16.23 -0.42
C GLY A 313 13.54 17.24 -0.77
N GLU A 314 13.33 17.54 -2.06
CA GLU A 314 12.19 18.36 -2.52
C GLU A 314 10.84 17.71 -2.17
N TYR A 315 10.79 16.38 -2.21
CA TYR A 315 9.67 15.58 -1.74
C TYR A 315 10.11 14.69 -0.59
N ARG A 316 9.14 14.28 0.21
CA ARG A 316 9.35 13.46 1.40
C ARG A 316 8.31 12.36 1.50
N LEU A 317 8.67 11.28 2.19
CA LEU A 317 7.72 10.28 2.66
C LEU A 317 6.92 10.85 3.86
N PRO A 318 5.77 10.24 4.21
CA PRO A 318 5.18 10.47 5.53
C PRO A 318 6.17 10.09 6.62
N THR A 319 6.09 10.75 7.76
CA THR A 319 6.71 10.24 8.98
C THR A 319 5.97 9.01 9.48
N VAL A 320 6.59 8.22 10.36
CA VAL A 320 5.92 7.08 11.03
C VAL A 320 4.65 7.54 11.74
N ARG A 321 4.68 8.70 12.43
CA ARG A 321 3.50 9.26 13.10
C ARG A 321 2.40 9.70 12.14
N GLU A 322 2.74 10.33 11.02
CA GLU A 322 1.76 10.69 9.98
C GLU A 322 1.09 9.43 9.40
N ALA A 323 1.88 8.39 9.08
CA ALA A 323 1.37 7.12 8.57
C ALA A 323 0.46 6.42 9.60
N ALA A 324 0.84 6.40 10.88
CA ALA A 324 0.03 5.86 11.96
C ALA A 324 -1.29 6.61 12.12
N CYS A 325 -1.27 7.95 12.05
CA CYS A 325 -2.44 8.80 12.11
C CYS A 325 -3.41 8.54 10.95
N ILE A 326 -2.89 8.36 9.72
CA ILE A 326 -3.69 7.95 8.54
C ILE A 326 -4.35 6.58 8.73
N MET A 327 -3.70 5.65 9.44
CA MET A 327 -4.27 4.35 9.82
C MET A 327 -5.25 4.42 11.00
N GLY A 328 -5.39 5.60 11.63
CA GLY A 328 -6.32 5.84 12.74
C GLY A 328 -5.77 5.57 14.13
N TYR A 329 -4.47 5.29 14.26
CA TYR A 329 -3.87 5.13 15.58
C TYR A 329 -3.90 6.45 16.36
N PRO A 330 -4.10 6.40 17.69
CA PRO A 330 -4.01 7.59 18.51
C PRO A 330 -2.55 8.10 18.57
N LEU A 331 -2.39 9.40 18.85
CA LEU A 331 -1.07 10.05 18.84
C LEU A 331 -0.11 9.50 19.90
N ASP A 332 -0.63 8.89 20.97
CA ASP A 332 0.14 8.26 22.04
C ASP A 332 0.52 6.79 21.75
N TYR A 333 0.05 6.20 20.64
CA TYR A 333 0.39 4.83 20.26
C TYR A 333 1.87 4.73 19.85
N GLN A 334 2.64 3.82 20.45
CA GLN A 334 4.09 3.70 20.18
C GLN A 334 4.40 2.46 19.36
N PHE A 335 5.46 2.50 18.54
CA PHE A 335 5.87 1.40 17.68
C PHE A 335 7.33 1.03 17.94
N PHE A 336 7.60 -0.27 18.13
CA PHE A 336 8.94 -0.79 18.36
C PHE A 336 9.71 -1.04 17.06
N GLY A 337 11.05 -0.88 17.10
CA GLY A 337 11.96 -1.20 15.98
C GLY A 337 12.51 0.02 15.23
N ASP A 338 13.20 -0.23 14.12
CA ASP A 338 13.70 0.82 13.22
C ASP A 338 12.58 1.39 12.31
N GLU A 339 12.89 2.41 11.50
CA GLU A 339 11.91 3.05 10.61
C GLU A 339 11.17 2.04 9.72
N SER A 340 11.91 1.10 9.12
CA SER A 340 11.33 0.09 8.22
C SER A 340 10.38 -0.86 8.95
N THR A 341 10.74 -1.23 10.19
CA THR A 341 9.98 -2.11 11.07
C THR A 341 8.72 -1.41 11.58
N LYS A 342 8.82 -0.15 12.01
CA LYS A 342 7.66 0.68 12.40
C LYS A 342 6.71 0.87 11.22
N TRP A 343 7.23 1.17 10.04
CA TRP A 343 6.42 1.33 8.84
C TRP A 343 5.69 0.04 8.44
N ARG A 344 6.37 -1.11 8.49
CA ARG A 344 5.78 -2.42 8.18
C ARG A 344 4.62 -2.76 9.12
N GLN A 345 4.77 -2.48 10.40
CA GLN A 345 3.71 -2.63 11.40
C GLN A 345 2.45 -1.82 11.03
N ILE A 346 2.63 -0.54 10.74
CA ILE A 346 1.55 0.38 10.36
C ILE A 346 0.88 -0.06 9.06
N GLY A 347 1.65 -0.38 8.02
CA GLY A 347 1.11 -0.74 6.71
C GLY A 347 0.39 -2.09 6.67
N ASN A 348 0.72 -3.01 7.57
CA ASN A 348 0.02 -4.30 7.73
C ASN A 348 -1.29 -4.19 8.51
N ALA A 349 -1.45 -3.16 9.35
CA ALA A 349 -2.59 -3.07 10.26
C ALA A 349 -3.96 -2.91 9.54
N VAL A 350 -5.01 -3.24 10.30
CA VAL A 350 -6.39 -2.85 10.04
C VAL A 350 -6.57 -1.38 10.46
N CYS A 351 -7.32 -0.58 9.70
CA CYS A 351 -7.61 0.79 10.14
C CYS A 351 -8.45 0.78 11.42
N VAL A 352 -8.04 1.58 12.41
CA VAL A 352 -8.64 1.57 13.74
C VAL A 352 -10.13 1.93 13.69
N GLN A 353 -10.54 2.89 12.85
CA GLN A 353 -11.94 3.29 12.71
C GLN A 353 -12.83 2.20 12.12
N LEU A 354 -12.32 1.40 11.16
CA LEU A 354 -13.06 0.26 10.63
C LEU A 354 -13.27 -0.80 11.72
N SER A 355 -12.20 -1.11 12.48
CA SER A 355 -12.29 -2.02 13.62
C SER A 355 -13.28 -1.52 14.68
N PHE A 356 -13.20 -0.23 15.03
CA PHE A 356 -14.10 0.40 15.99
C PHE A 356 -15.57 0.33 15.53
N ALA A 357 -15.86 0.61 14.25
CA ALA A 357 -17.22 0.51 13.72
C ALA A 357 -17.79 -0.92 13.82
N LEU A 358 -16.97 -1.94 13.49
CA LEU A 358 -17.34 -3.34 13.67
C LEU A 358 -17.61 -3.68 15.14
N ALA A 359 -16.76 -3.22 16.05
CA ALA A 359 -16.92 -3.43 17.48
C ALA A 359 -18.20 -2.77 18.03
N ILE A 360 -18.49 -1.52 17.62
CA ILE A 360 -19.74 -0.85 17.97
C ILE A 360 -20.96 -1.61 17.45
N LYS A 361 -20.91 -2.11 16.21
CA LYS A 361 -22.04 -2.86 15.66
C LYS A 361 -22.28 -4.16 16.42
N ILE A 362 -21.22 -4.84 16.85
CA ILE A 362 -21.37 -6.01 17.70
C ILE A 362 -22.07 -5.64 19.01
N LEU A 363 -21.64 -4.57 19.71
CA LEU A 363 -22.26 -4.10 20.95
C LEU A 363 -23.76 -3.84 20.79
N GLU A 364 -24.15 -3.15 19.71
CA GLU A 364 -25.54 -2.87 19.38
C GLU A 364 -26.36 -4.15 19.22
N LEU A 365 -25.88 -5.09 18.39
CA LEU A 365 -26.60 -6.33 18.08
C LEU A 365 -26.74 -7.26 19.29
N ILE A 366 -25.75 -7.29 20.19
CA ILE A 366 -25.81 -8.08 21.42
C ILE A 366 -26.43 -7.30 22.60
N LYS A 367 -26.89 -6.06 22.38
CA LYS A 367 -27.48 -5.16 23.37
C LYS A 367 -26.57 -4.92 24.59
N PHE A 368 -25.28 -4.72 24.35
CA PHE A 368 -24.30 -4.38 25.38
C PHE A 368 -23.94 -2.90 25.31
N PRO A 369 -23.90 -2.17 26.44
CA PRO A 369 -23.62 -0.74 26.43
C PRO A 369 -22.17 -0.47 26.02
N LYS A 370 -21.95 0.59 25.23
CA LYS A 370 -20.61 1.12 24.97
C LYS A 370 -20.01 1.64 26.28
N LEU A 371 -18.78 1.22 26.56
CA LEU A 371 -18.01 1.68 27.72
C LEU A 371 -16.86 2.59 27.26
N PRO A 372 -16.35 3.47 28.12
CA PRO A 372 -15.11 4.20 27.86
C PRO A 372 -13.95 3.23 27.61
N ALA A 373 -13.00 3.62 26.75
CA ALA A 373 -11.81 2.82 26.50
C ALA A 373 -11.02 2.57 27.79
N LYS A 374 -10.45 1.38 27.97
CA LYS A 374 -9.57 1.08 29.11
C LYS A 374 -8.30 1.93 29.00
N ILE A 375 -7.99 2.70 30.04
CA ILE A 375 -6.74 3.48 30.11
C ILE A 375 -5.59 2.52 30.38
N ILE A 376 -4.47 2.73 29.67
CA ILE A 376 -3.26 1.92 29.79
C ILE A 376 -2.13 2.88 30.10
N ASP A 377 -1.48 2.65 31.24
CA ASP A 377 -0.30 3.40 31.63
C ASP A 377 0.91 2.90 30.83
N LYS A 378 1.69 3.84 30.29
CA LYS A 378 2.73 3.57 29.28
C LYS A 378 4.00 4.32 29.66
N ASP A 379 5.07 3.58 29.95
CA ASP A 379 6.40 4.16 30.09
C ASP A 379 7.06 4.29 28.71
N ILE A 380 6.89 5.46 28.10
CA ILE A 380 7.40 5.75 26.75
C ILE A 380 8.93 5.83 26.68
N ASN A 381 9.64 5.92 27.81
CA ASN A 381 11.10 6.08 27.82
C ASN A 381 11.87 4.84 27.34
N GLN A 382 11.18 3.71 27.16
CA GLN A 382 11.76 2.43 26.76
C GLN A 382 12.02 2.31 25.24
N PHE A 383 11.59 3.30 24.45
CA PHE A 383 11.66 3.25 22.99
C PHE A 383 12.81 4.08 22.42
N LYS A 384 13.37 3.57 21.33
CA LYS A 384 14.20 4.37 20.43
C LYS A 384 13.30 5.08 19.42
N TYR A 385 13.39 6.40 19.41
CA TYR A 385 12.61 7.26 18.52
C TYR A 385 13.42 7.71 17.31
N LEU A 386 12.70 8.00 16.22
CA LEU A 386 13.29 8.49 14.98
C LEU A 386 13.55 10.00 15.00
N ASP A 387 12.99 10.72 15.97
CA ASP A 387 13.10 12.17 16.09
C ASP A 387 14.55 12.62 16.12
N SER A 388 14.88 13.56 15.25
CA SER A 388 16.23 14.08 15.07
C SER A 388 16.18 15.47 14.47
N LYS A 389 17.00 16.38 15.03
CA LYS A 389 17.22 17.71 14.46
C LYS A 389 18.15 17.68 13.23
N LYS A 390 18.83 16.55 12.99
CA LYS A 390 19.77 16.42 11.88
C LYS A 390 18.98 16.31 10.56
N LEU A 391 19.24 17.24 9.65
CA LEU A 391 18.74 17.15 8.28
C LEU A 391 19.41 16.00 7.54
N LYS A 392 18.65 15.34 6.67
CA LYS A 392 19.16 14.23 5.89
C LYS A 392 20.15 14.72 4.84
N GLU A 393 21.32 14.11 4.84
CA GLU A 393 22.35 14.28 3.82
C GLU A 393 22.06 13.32 2.65
N PHE A 394 22.36 13.76 1.43
CA PHE A 394 22.09 13.01 0.18
C PHE A 394 23.39 12.58 -0.51
N ASP A 395 24.36 12.14 0.29
CA ASP A 395 25.73 11.86 -0.18
C ASP A 395 25.89 10.45 -0.75
N ASN A 396 24.90 9.57 -0.53
CA ASN A 396 24.94 8.16 -0.91
C ASN A 396 23.73 7.84 -1.80
N PRO A 397 23.75 8.27 -3.08
CA PRO A 397 22.65 7.99 -3.99
C PRO A 397 22.41 6.47 -4.06
N PRO A 398 21.16 6.02 -4.25
CA PRO A 398 20.88 4.59 -4.36
C PRO A 398 21.70 3.98 -5.50
N THR A 399 21.87 2.65 -5.55
CA THR A 399 22.54 1.99 -6.67
C THR A 399 21.62 0.96 -7.31
N ARG A 400 21.82 0.64 -8.58
CA ARG A 400 21.06 -0.40 -9.30
C ARG A 400 21.90 -1.66 -9.42
N SER A 401 21.27 -2.82 -9.27
CA SER A 401 21.88 -4.06 -9.73
C SER A 401 21.95 -4.08 -11.26
N GLU A 402 22.87 -4.85 -11.82
CA GLU A 402 23.06 -4.95 -13.28
C GLU A 402 21.81 -5.50 -14.00
N LYS A 403 20.99 -6.27 -13.28
CA LYS A 403 19.71 -6.82 -13.76
C LYS A 403 18.53 -5.86 -13.57
N ALA A 404 18.76 -4.66 -13.06
CA ALA A 404 17.69 -3.70 -12.82
C ALA A 404 17.06 -3.24 -14.14
N LEU A 405 15.74 -3.35 -14.19
CA LEU A 405 14.98 -2.83 -15.30
C LEU A 405 15.11 -1.30 -15.35
N PHE A 406 15.53 -0.79 -16.50
CA PHE A 406 15.30 0.57 -16.90
C PHE A 406 13.78 0.75 -16.98
N ARG A 407 13.22 1.30 -15.90
CA ARG A 407 11.78 1.56 -15.84
C ARG A 407 11.50 2.71 -16.80
N GLN A 408 11.09 2.33 -18.01
CA GLN A 408 10.39 3.07 -19.04
C GLN A 408 10.10 4.52 -18.64
N PHE A 409 10.71 5.47 -19.34
CA PHE A 409 10.35 6.89 -19.28
C PHE A 409 9.41 7.19 -20.44
N PRO A 410 8.11 6.95 -20.25
CA PRO A 410 7.13 7.12 -21.31
C PRO A 410 7.07 8.57 -21.78
N ILE A 411 7.23 8.74 -23.09
CA ILE A 411 6.67 9.90 -23.78
C ILE A 411 5.22 9.54 -24.07
N LYS A 412 4.30 10.12 -23.31
CA LYS A 412 2.87 9.77 -23.31
C LYS A 412 2.05 10.92 -23.87
N SER A 413 1.17 10.62 -24.83
CA SER A 413 0.10 11.50 -25.27
C SER A 413 -1.20 10.72 -25.41
N GLY A 414 -2.28 11.27 -24.84
CA GLY A 414 -3.55 10.56 -24.71
C GLY A 414 -3.40 9.19 -24.03
N ASN A 415 -3.87 8.15 -24.72
CA ASN A 415 -3.76 6.76 -24.30
C ASN A 415 -2.64 5.99 -25.01
N MET A 416 -1.67 6.68 -25.61
CA MET A 416 -0.52 6.08 -26.29
C MET A 416 0.78 6.49 -25.61
N THR A 417 1.74 5.56 -25.61
CA THR A 417 3.02 5.71 -24.94
C THR A 417 4.12 5.07 -25.78
N VAL A 418 5.26 5.75 -25.92
CA VAL A 418 6.50 5.20 -26.48
C VAL A 418 7.57 5.15 -25.39
N ASP A 419 8.10 3.96 -25.16
CA ASP A 419 9.01 3.63 -24.06
C ASP A 419 10.37 3.14 -24.57
N LEU A 420 11.44 3.75 -24.09
CA LEU A 420 12.76 3.11 -24.09
C LEU A 420 12.84 2.15 -22.89
N THR A 421 13.24 0.89 -23.13
CA THR A 421 13.32 -0.15 -22.10
C THR A 421 14.55 -1.01 -22.31
N ASN A 422 15.14 -1.52 -21.23
CA ASN A 422 16.14 -2.60 -21.28
C ASN A 422 15.53 -3.99 -21.03
N LYS A 423 14.20 -4.09 -21.17
CA LYS A 423 13.44 -5.34 -21.12
C LYS A 423 12.61 -5.47 -22.38
N VAL A 424 13.07 -6.32 -23.30
CA VAL A 424 12.40 -6.61 -24.57
C VAL A 424 12.08 -8.11 -24.60
N ASN A 425 10.89 -8.49 -25.06
CA ASN A 425 10.42 -9.89 -25.08
C ASN A 425 10.47 -10.65 -23.75
N GLY A 426 10.58 -9.96 -22.61
CA GLY A 426 10.69 -10.59 -21.29
C GLY A 426 12.13 -10.79 -20.82
N GLU A 427 13.11 -10.63 -21.71
CA GLU A 427 14.53 -10.71 -21.40
C GLU A 427 15.06 -9.36 -20.93
N SER A 428 15.83 -9.36 -19.83
CA SER A 428 16.42 -8.14 -19.26
C SER A 428 17.86 -7.98 -19.75
N GLY A 429 18.27 -6.75 -20.02
CA GLY A 429 19.59 -6.42 -20.58
C GLY A 429 19.56 -6.03 -22.06
N ASN A 430 18.45 -6.30 -22.76
CA ASN A 430 18.28 -5.94 -24.16
C ASN A 430 17.55 -4.59 -24.27
N TRP A 431 18.23 -3.58 -24.81
CA TRP A 431 17.63 -2.28 -25.07
C TRP A 431 16.74 -2.32 -26.31
N GLY A 432 15.58 -1.69 -26.22
CA GLY A 432 14.67 -1.53 -27.33
C GLY A 432 13.58 -0.51 -27.03
N VAL A 433 12.76 -0.27 -28.04
CA VAL A 433 11.63 0.65 -27.94
C VAL A 433 10.33 -0.13 -28.00
N VAL A 434 9.43 0.16 -27.08
CA VAL A 434 8.11 -0.49 -27.01
C VAL A 434 7.05 0.60 -27.07
N ALA A 435 6.06 0.42 -27.93
CA ALA A 435 4.91 1.30 -28.01
C ALA A 435 3.67 0.60 -27.44
N HIS A 436 2.91 1.34 -26.65
CA HIS A 436 1.69 0.90 -25.99
C HIS A 436 0.53 1.79 -26.42
N ALA A 437 -0.63 1.20 -26.72
CA ALA A 437 -1.85 1.93 -27.04
C ALA A 437 -3.07 1.36 -26.29
N GLY A 438 -3.80 2.25 -25.62
CA GLY A 438 -4.94 1.91 -24.78
C GLY A 438 -4.60 1.85 -23.28
N THR A 439 -5.61 1.55 -22.47
CA THR A 439 -5.50 1.50 -21.01
C THR A 439 -6.20 0.27 -20.45
N GLY A 440 -5.68 -0.30 -19.35
CA GLY A 440 -6.31 -1.43 -18.67
C GLY A 440 -6.06 -2.79 -19.35
N LYS A 441 -6.98 -3.74 -19.20
CA LYS A 441 -6.85 -5.07 -19.83
C LYS A 441 -7.03 -4.96 -21.35
N GLY A 442 -6.19 -5.67 -22.11
CA GLY A 442 -6.29 -5.70 -23.58
C GLY A 442 -5.65 -4.52 -24.31
N PHE A 443 -4.80 -3.73 -23.65
CA PHE A 443 -4.01 -2.70 -24.34
C PHE A 443 -3.12 -3.33 -25.43
N LYS A 444 -2.96 -2.64 -26.56
CA LYS A 444 -2.07 -3.09 -27.64
C LYS A 444 -0.63 -2.73 -27.32
N LYS A 445 0.29 -3.61 -27.71
CA LYS A 445 1.74 -3.46 -27.49
C LYS A 445 2.49 -3.95 -28.71
N ILE A 446 3.44 -3.14 -29.20
CA ILE A 446 4.39 -3.57 -30.23
C ILE A 446 5.82 -3.25 -29.79
N ILE A 447 6.77 -4.04 -30.29
CA ILE A 447 8.19 -3.67 -30.27
C ILE A 447 8.43 -2.84 -31.53
N VAL A 448 8.93 -1.63 -31.35
CA VAL A 448 9.15 -0.69 -32.44
C VAL A 448 10.42 -1.11 -33.16
N SER A 449 10.26 -1.63 -34.37
CA SER A 449 11.36 -2.05 -35.23
C SER A 449 11.93 -0.88 -36.06
N ARG A 450 13.04 -1.13 -36.75
CA ARG A 450 13.60 -0.21 -37.76
C ARG A 450 12.58 0.13 -38.86
N PHE A 451 11.73 -0.83 -39.24
CA PHE A 451 10.66 -0.59 -40.21
C PHE A 451 9.68 0.47 -39.70
N ASN A 452 9.18 0.30 -38.48
CA ASN A 452 8.25 1.27 -37.86
C ASN A 452 8.90 2.66 -37.72
N GLN A 453 10.19 2.71 -37.38
CA GLN A 453 10.95 3.96 -37.28
C GLN A 453 11.01 4.69 -38.64
N MET A 454 11.31 3.99 -39.73
CA MET A 454 11.41 4.59 -41.07
C MET A 454 10.05 5.04 -41.60
N GLU A 455 8.98 4.33 -41.26
CA GLU A 455 7.62 4.71 -41.56
C GLU A 455 7.22 6.00 -40.84
N ALA A 456 7.53 6.10 -39.54
CA ALA A 456 7.37 7.35 -38.78
C ALA A 456 8.22 8.50 -39.37
N LYS A 457 9.47 8.23 -39.78
CA LYS A 457 10.33 9.22 -40.46
C LYS A 457 9.67 9.74 -41.74
N SER A 458 9.09 8.86 -42.56
CA SER A 458 8.43 9.21 -43.80
C SER A 458 7.24 10.15 -43.57
N LEU A 459 6.40 9.83 -42.58
CA LEU A 459 5.28 10.69 -42.18
C LEU A 459 5.78 12.06 -41.70
N LEU A 460 6.82 12.09 -40.85
CA LEU A 460 7.37 13.34 -40.30
C LEU A 460 8.06 14.21 -41.34
N LYS A 461 8.65 13.64 -42.40
CA LYS A 461 9.22 14.46 -43.51
C LYS A 461 8.17 15.35 -44.16
N ASN A 462 6.93 14.86 -44.26
CA ASN A 462 5.83 15.62 -44.84
C ASN A 462 5.21 16.61 -43.84
N LEU A 463 5.18 16.25 -42.55
CA LEU A 463 4.49 17.04 -41.51
C LEU A 463 5.40 18.09 -40.85
N VAL A 464 6.65 17.73 -40.55
CA VAL A 464 7.61 18.53 -39.76
C VAL A 464 9.05 18.38 -40.31
N PRO A 465 9.34 18.77 -41.56
CA PRO A 465 10.64 18.55 -42.20
C PRO A 465 11.83 19.16 -41.44
N ASN A 466 11.65 20.32 -40.81
CA ASN A 466 12.69 20.98 -40.02
C ASN A 466 13.12 20.15 -38.81
N LEU A 467 12.20 19.38 -38.20
CA LEU A 467 12.51 18.48 -37.10
C LEU A 467 13.50 17.41 -37.55
N ILE A 468 13.28 16.78 -38.71
CA ILE A 468 14.20 15.76 -39.24
C ILE A 468 15.61 16.33 -39.43
N ILE A 469 15.71 17.56 -39.95
CA ILE A 469 17.00 18.24 -40.15
C ILE A 469 17.69 18.56 -38.82
N GLU A 470 16.96 19.09 -37.84
CA GLU A 470 17.51 19.39 -36.50
C GLU A 470 18.01 18.10 -35.84
N LEU A 471 17.25 17.01 -35.93
CA LEU A 471 17.61 15.71 -35.37
C LEU A 471 18.79 15.04 -36.05
N GLU A 472 18.88 15.14 -37.36
CA GLU A 472 20.05 14.66 -38.07
C GLU A 472 21.30 15.44 -37.66
N ASN A 473 21.17 16.65 -37.13
CA ASN A 473 22.30 17.45 -36.65
C ASN A 473 22.50 17.42 -35.13
N ASP A 474 21.51 16.92 -34.38
CA ASP A 474 21.50 16.90 -32.92
C ASP A 474 22.67 16.09 -32.34
N ARG A 475 23.56 16.78 -31.61
CA ARG A 475 24.76 16.18 -31.02
C ARG A 475 24.46 15.39 -29.75
N VAL A 476 23.36 15.69 -29.06
CA VAL A 476 22.97 15.04 -27.80
C VAL A 476 22.47 13.63 -28.10
N ILE A 477 21.53 13.48 -29.02
CA ILE A 477 20.95 12.17 -29.38
C ILE A 477 22.05 11.25 -29.94
N LYS A 478 22.97 11.80 -30.76
CA LYS A 478 24.12 11.08 -31.33
C LYS A 478 25.11 10.55 -30.30
N ARG A 479 25.14 11.13 -29.10
CA ARG A 479 26.10 10.71 -28.08
C ARG A 479 25.80 9.29 -27.62
N TYR A 480 24.53 8.92 -27.53
CA TYR A 480 24.07 7.68 -26.90
C TYR A 480 24.20 6.45 -27.80
N SER A 481 24.72 5.37 -27.23
CA SER A 481 24.76 4.02 -27.81
C SER A 481 24.28 2.98 -26.81
N ILE A 482 23.93 1.77 -27.26
CA ILE A 482 23.52 0.67 -26.38
C ILE A 482 24.60 0.37 -25.30
N ASP A 483 25.87 0.41 -25.68
CA ASP A 483 26.98 0.18 -24.74
C ASP A 483 27.05 1.25 -23.65
N GLN A 484 26.89 2.52 -24.02
CA GLN A 484 26.83 3.62 -23.05
C GLN A 484 25.60 3.51 -22.16
N LEU A 485 24.43 3.18 -22.73
CA LEU A 485 23.21 2.97 -21.95
C LEU A 485 23.37 1.85 -20.93
N ASN A 486 24.04 0.76 -21.29
CA ASN A 486 24.34 -0.35 -20.38
C ASN A 486 25.27 0.06 -19.23
N GLN A 487 26.32 0.82 -19.53
CA GLN A 487 27.24 1.32 -18.51
C GLN A 487 26.53 2.30 -17.55
N GLU A 488 25.79 3.26 -18.10
CA GLU A 488 25.19 4.34 -17.35
C GLU A 488 23.91 3.92 -16.60
N ASN A 489 23.18 2.90 -17.07
CA ASN A 489 22.00 2.36 -16.37
C ASN A 489 22.34 1.69 -15.02
N LYS A 490 23.62 1.40 -14.75
CA LYS A 490 24.06 0.93 -13.42
C LYS A 490 23.96 2.02 -12.36
N ARG A 491 24.03 3.30 -12.76
CA ARG A 491 23.86 4.45 -11.87
C ARG A 491 22.39 4.67 -11.57
N TYR A 492 22.06 5.03 -10.33
CA TYR A 492 20.68 5.30 -9.96
C TYR A 492 20.38 6.78 -10.13
N GLY A 493 19.71 7.09 -11.23
CA GLY A 493 19.21 8.45 -11.44
C GLY A 493 20.16 9.32 -12.22
N PHE A 494 19.69 10.54 -12.45
CA PHE A 494 20.43 11.55 -13.20
C PHE A 494 20.20 12.88 -12.51
N HIS A 495 21.26 13.67 -12.43
CA HIS A 495 21.12 15.09 -12.17
C HIS A 495 20.84 15.80 -13.50
N LYS A 496 20.30 17.01 -13.45
CA LYS A 496 20.01 17.78 -14.68
C LYS A 496 21.26 17.96 -15.55
N ASP A 497 22.43 18.03 -14.91
CA ASP A 497 23.73 18.22 -15.57
C ASP A 497 24.39 16.89 -15.99
N ASP A 498 23.81 15.76 -15.60
CA ASP A 498 24.25 14.43 -16.03
C ASP A 498 23.65 14.10 -17.40
N VAL A 499 24.42 14.45 -18.44
CA VAL A 499 24.10 14.21 -19.84
C VAL A 499 24.51 12.81 -20.34
N SER A 500 25.04 11.92 -19.49
CA SER A 500 25.36 10.54 -19.90
C SER A 500 24.27 9.55 -19.52
N HIS A 501 23.47 9.85 -18.51
CA HIS A 501 22.43 8.91 -18.06
C HIS A 501 21.29 8.74 -19.09
N PRO A 502 20.73 7.52 -19.27
CA PRO A 502 19.64 7.25 -20.21
C PRO A 502 18.36 8.07 -19.99
N TYR A 503 18.16 8.60 -18.80
CA TYR A 503 17.01 9.45 -18.51
C TYR A 503 17.11 10.81 -19.21
N TYR A 504 18.32 11.35 -19.32
CA TYR A 504 18.54 12.66 -19.89
C TYR A 504 18.11 12.69 -21.35
N VAL A 505 18.53 11.70 -22.16
CA VAL A 505 18.13 11.63 -23.59
C VAL A 505 16.62 11.54 -23.78
N ILE A 506 15.92 10.77 -22.96
CA ILE A 506 14.46 10.68 -23.07
C ILE A 506 13.78 11.99 -22.66
N ASN A 507 14.27 12.64 -21.61
CA ASN A 507 13.76 13.94 -21.20
C ASN A 507 14.06 15.03 -22.25
N TYR A 508 15.24 14.98 -22.85
CA TYR A 508 15.67 15.88 -23.92
C TYR A 508 14.80 15.71 -25.18
N ILE A 509 14.60 14.47 -25.65
CA ILE A 509 13.70 14.15 -26.77
C ILE A 509 12.29 14.69 -26.49
N ARG A 510 11.78 14.51 -25.26
CA ARG A 510 10.47 15.05 -24.88
C ARG A 510 10.41 16.57 -24.97
N GLN A 511 11.39 17.28 -24.40
CA GLN A 511 11.44 18.75 -24.47
C GLN A 511 11.52 19.25 -25.91
N LEU A 512 12.25 18.53 -26.76
CA LEU A 512 12.33 18.81 -28.18
C LEU A 512 10.95 18.65 -28.85
N ILE A 513 10.26 17.54 -28.60
CA ILE A 513 8.87 17.32 -29.09
C ILE A 513 7.95 18.44 -28.60
N GLU A 514 7.95 18.77 -27.31
CA GLU A 514 7.11 19.82 -26.72
C GLU A 514 7.37 21.18 -27.40
N LYS A 515 8.64 21.57 -27.60
CA LYS A 515 9.02 22.79 -28.33
C LYS A 515 8.47 22.81 -29.75
N TYR A 516 8.51 21.68 -30.44
CA TYR A 516 7.99 21.56 -31.80
C TYR A 516 6.46 21.65 -31.84
N LEU A 517 5.74 20.95 -30.95
CA LEU A 517 4.28 21.02 -30.90
C LEU A 517 3.76 22.45 -30.69
N ILE A 518 4.45 23.25 -29.87
CA ILE A 518 4.13 24.68 -29.67
C ILE A 518 4.22 25.45 -30.99
N ASN A 519 5.25 25.19 -31.79
CA ASN A 519 5.48 25.88 -33.07
C ASN A 519 4.53 25.41 -34.19
N TYR A 520 3.99 24.20 -34.10
CA TYR A 520 3.17 23.56 -35.15
C TYR A 520 1.66 23.50 -34.80
N GLY A 521 1.20 24.25 -33.81
CA GLY A 521 -0.23 24.40 -33.51
C GLY A 521 -0.85 23.27 -32.68
N GLY A 522 -0.03 22.45 -32.00
CA GLY A 522 -0.48 21.45 -31.03
C GLY A 522 -0.27 19.99 -31.45
N ASP A 523 -0.85 19.07 -30.69
CA ASP A 523 -0.68 17.62 -30.84
C ASP A 523 -1.83 16.99 -31.64
N SER A 524 -1.88 17.28 -32.94
CA SER A 524 -2.94 16.78 -33.82
C SER A 524 -2.88 15.26 -34.02
N GLU A 525 -4.03 14.62 -34.14
CA GLU A 525 -4.15 13.20 -34.51
C GLU A 525 -3.89 13.01 -36.00
N ILE A 526 -2.90 12.18 -36.34
CA ILE A 526 -2.51 11.86 -37.71
C ILE A 526 -3.06 10.49 -38.09
N ASP A 527 -3.68 10.40 -39.26
CA ASP A 527 -4.18 9.14 -39.82
C ASP A 527 -3.01 8.28 -40.30
N VAL A 528 -2.96 7.05 -39.80
CA VAL A 528 -1.90 6.07 -40.09
C VAL A 528 -2.47 4.73 -40.57
N CYS A 529 -3.75 4.68 -40.98
CA CYS A 529 -4.43 3.43 -41.40
C CYS A 529 -3.67 2.67 -42.49
N HIS A 530 -2.99 3.38 -43.39
CA HIS A 530 -2.26 2.81 -44.52
C HIS A 530 -0.82 2.40 -44.19
N THR A 531 -0.46 2.41 -42.90
CA THR A 531 0.90 2.15 -42.42
C THR A 531 0.88 0.97 -41.45
N ASN A 532 2.04 0.37 -41.17
CA ASN A 532 2.17 -0.65 -40.13
C ASN A 532 2.01 -0.09 -38.71
N LEU A 533 1.98 1.24 -38.53
CA LEU A 533 1.66 1.87 -37.24
C LEU A 533 0.18 1.69 -36.84
N SER A 534 -0.71 1.37 -37.79
CA SER A 534 -2.13 1.05 -37.53
C SER A 534 -2.33 -0.12 -36.55
N GLN A 535 -1.32 -1.00 -36.43
CA GLN A 535 -1.29 -2.05 -35.41
C GLN A 535 -1.45 -1.50 -33.99
N LEU A 536 -0.98 -0.27 -33.73
CA LEU A 536 -1.22 0.45 -32.48
C LEU A 536 -2.61 1.09 -32.48
N LYS A 537 -2.82 2.08 -33.36
CA LYS A 537 -4.08 2.81 -33.54
C LYS A 537 -4.14 3.37 -34.96
N ASP A 538 -5.36 3.54 -35.46
CA ASP A 538 -5.63 4.14 -36.78
C ASP A 538 -5.28 5.63 -36.82
N LYS A 539 -5.39 6.30 -35.67
CA LYS A 539 -4.98 7.69 -35.47
C LYS A 539 -4.00 7.80 -34.31
N ILE A 540 -2.87 8.45 -34.58
CA ILE A 540 -1.77 8.61 -33.63
C ILE A 540 -1.45 10.10 -33.47
N PRO A 541 -1.31 10.61 -32.23
CA PRO A 541 -0.90 11.99 -32.00
C PRO A 541 0.46 12.29 -32.63
N LEU A 542 0.63 13.48 -33.20
CA LEU A 542 1.88 13.91 -33.83
C LEU A 542 3.09 13.72 -32.90
N SER A 543 2.94 14.02 -31.60
CA SER A 543 3.96 13.81 -30.57
C SER A 543 4.41 12.35 -30.45
N GLN A 544 3.50 11.40 -30.67
CA GLN A 544 3.77 9.97 -30.63
C GLN A 544 4.40 9.50 -31.93
N ILE A 545 4.04 10.07 -33.08
CA ILE A 545 4.78 9.82 -34.33
C ILE A 545 6.22 10.32 -34.22
N MET A 546 6.42 11.54 -33.68
CA MET A 546 7.75 12.06 -33.37
C MET A 546 8.51 11.10 -32.44
N SER A 547 7.85 10.61 -31.38
CA SER A 547 8.47 9.66 -30.44
C SER A 547 8.85 8.31 -31.08
N LEU A 548 7.98 7.77 -31.94
CA LEU A 548 8.21 6.55 -32.71
C LEU A 548 9.38 6.66 -33.69
N TYR A 549 9.73 7.88 -34.12
CA TYR A 549 10.94 8.12 -34.89
C TYR A 549 12.16 8.34 -33.98
N LEU A 550 12.03 9.23 -33.00
CA LEU A 550 13.10 9.77 -32.18
C LEU A 550 13.73 8.77 -31.22
N VAL A 551 12.91 8.06 -30.47
CA VAL A 551 13.40 7.14 -29.43
C VAL A 551 14.17 5.98 -30.06
N PRO A 552 13.71 5.36 -31.18
CA PRO A 552 14.46 4.30 -31.84
C PRO A 552 15.78 4.73 -32.48
N VAL A 553 16.04 6.03 -32.71
CA VAL A 553 17.36 6.51 -33.19
C VAL A 553 18.47 6.09 -32.23
N ILE A 554 18.17 6.01 -30.93
CA ILE A 554 19.12 5.57 -29.90
C ILE A 554 19.53 4.11 -30.09
N ILE A 555 18.62 3.27 -30.60
CA ILE A 555 18.84 1.83 -30.78
C ILE A 555 19.41 1.50 -32.15
N TYR A 556 18.84 2.10 -33.21
CA TYR A 556 19.12 1.72 -34.60
C TYR A 556 19.98 2.74 -35.35
N GLY A 557 20.30 3.89 -34.74
CA GLY A 557 20.87 5.02 -35.46
C GLY A 557 19.85 5.74 -36.34
N LYS A 558 20.33 6.64 -37.21
CA LYS A 558 19.52 7.51 -38.07
C LYS A 558 18.83 6.82 -39.23
#